data_AF-A0A8D0CJE7-F1
#
_entry.id   AF-A0A8D0CJE7-F1
#
_cell.length_a   1.000
_cell.length_b   1.000
_cell.length_c   1.000
_cell.angle_alpha   90.00
_cell.angle_beta   90.00
_cell.angle_gamma   90.00
#
_symmetry.space_group_name_H-M   'P 1'
#
loop_
_entity.id
_entity.type
_entity.pdbx_description
1 polymer ?
#
loop_
_entity_poly.entity_id
_entity_poly.type
_entity_poly.pdbx_seq_one_letter_code
_entity_poly.pdbx_strand_id
1 'polypeptide(L)'
;YTFGGGTRLEAGSNAAPVLTVLPPSSQEVSGKNKATLTCLANKGFPSDWKLEWTVDGRTKPGDASRGLLDKDGKYSWSSTLTLPADEWTKAGTVVCKATQGSQTPVLETMKRADCPV
;
A
#
# COMPACT_ATOMS: atom_id res chain seq x y z
N TYR A 1 -31.81 2.19 -26.48
CA TYR A 1 -31.89 2.48 -25.03
C TYR A 1 -30.46 2.54 -24.51
N THR A 2 -30.10 3.59 -23.78
CA THR A 2 -28.73 3.78 -23.23
C THR A 2 -28.87 4.14 -21.75
N PHE A 3 -28.20 3.42 -20.86
CA PHE A 3 -28.16 3.75 -19.45
C PHE A 3 -27.15 4.90 -19.22
N GLY A 4 -27.51 5.90 -18.40
CA GLY A 4 -26.64 7.03 -18.06
C GLY A 4 -25.49 6.63 -17.11
N GLY A 5 -24.49 7.51 -16.96
CA GLY A 5 -23.21 7.23 -16.25
C GLY A 5 -23.27 7.05 -14.73
N GLY A 6 -24.45 7.08 -14.10
CA GLY A 6 -24.62 6.90 -12.66
C GLY A 6 -23.95 7.97 -11.79
N THR A 7 -24.10 7.84 -10.47
CA THR A 7 -23.40 8.66 -9.47
C THR A 7 -23.09 7.78 -8.28
N ARG A 8 -21.83 7.79 -7.84
CA ARG A 8 -21.42 7.07 -6.62
C ARG A 8 -21.57 8.01 -5.43
N LEU A 9 -22.37 7.60 -4.45
CA LEU A 9 -22.52 8.28 -3.17
C LEU A 9 -21.77 7.50 -2.10
N GLU A 10 -20.94 8.18 -1.31
CA GLU A 10 -20.26 7.59 -0.15
C GLU A 10 -20.77 8.27 1.12
N ALA A 11 -21.62 7.58 1.88
CA ALA A 11 -22.22 8.08 3.10
C ALA A 11 -21.54 7.43 4.32
N GLY A 12 -20.71 8.19 5.01
CA GLY A 12 -19.94 7.70 6.16
C GLY A 12 -19.04 8.78 6.74
N SER A 13 -18.35 8.45 7.83
CA SER A 13 -17.32 9.31 8.41
C SER A 13 -15.95 8.91 7.88
N ASN A 14 -15.10 9.92 7.69
CA ASN A 14 -13.71 9.76 7.31
C ASN A 14 -12.98 8.82 8.29
N ALA A 15 -12.34 7.79 7.75
CA ALA A 15 -11.56 6.84 8.53
C ALA A 15 -10.20 6.61 7.86
N ALA A 16 -9.14 6.91 8.59
CA ALA A 16 -7.79 6.61 8.16
C ALA A 16 -7.56 5.09 8.13
N PRO A 17 -6.94 4.54 7.06
CA PRO A 17 -6.63 3.13 7.03
C PRO A 17 -5.52 2.79 8.03
N VAL A 18 -5.57 1.57 8.54
CA VAL A 18 -4.43 0.96 9.24
C VAL A 18 -3.53 0.34 8.18
N LEU A 19 -2.29 0.81 8.14
CA LEU A 19 -1.27 0.31 7.22
C LEU A 19 -0.45 -0.80 7.86
N THR A 20 0.01 -1.73 7.04
CA THR A 20 0.95 -2.78 7.45
C THR A 20 1.81 -3.14 6.27
N VAL A 21 3.13 -3.04 6.42
CA VAL A 21 4.09 -3.40 5.36
C VAL A 21 4.64 -4.78 5.67
N LEU A 22 4.49 -5.69 4.71
CA LEU A 22 5.01 -7.04 4.75
C LEU A 22 6.32 -7.12 3.95
N PRO A 23 7.36 -7.75 4.53
CA PRO A 23 8.64 -7.93 3.84
C PRO A 23 8.52 -8.94 2.70
N PRO A 24 9.48 -8.95 1.77
CA PRO A 24 9.57 -9.97 0.74
C PRO A 24 9.93 -11.32 1.37
N SER A 25 9.53 -12.41 0.71
CA SER A 25 9.91 -13.74 1.16
C SER A 25 11.40 -14.02 0.85
N SER A 26 12.13 -14.61 1.79
CA SER A 26 13.55 -14.94 1.61
C SER A 26 13.82 -15.80 0.37
N GLN A 27 12.93 -16.75 0.08
CA GLN A 27 13.02 -17.62 -1.08
C GLN A 27 12.91 -16.85 -2.40
N GLU A 28 12.12 -15.78 -2.45
CA GLU A 28 12.03 -14.92 -3.64
C GLU A 28 13.33 -14.13 -3.84
N VAL A 29 13.86 -13.57 -2.75
CA VAL A 29 15.10 -12.76 -2.79
C VAL A 29 16.27 -13.62 -3.25
N SER A 30 16.50 -14.76 -2.63
CA SER A 30 17.63 -15.64 -2.96
C SER A 30 17.41 -16.44 -4.26
N GLY A 31 16.20 -16.89 -4.54
CA GLY A 31 15.91 -17.80 -5.66
C GLY A 31 15.58 -17.10 -6.98
N LYS A 32 14.97 -15.91 -6.93
CA LYS A 32 14.52 -15.17 -8.12
C LYS A 32 15.22 -13.83 -8.31
N ASN A 33 16.14 -13.46 -7.41
CA ASN A 33 16.86 -12.19 -7.41
C ASN A 33 15.93 -10.96 -7.43
N LYS A 34 14.76 -11.08 -6.79
CA LYS A 34 13.72 -10.05 -6.69
C LYS A 34 13.14 -10.00 -5.29
N ALA A 35 12.66 -8.85 -4.88
CA ALA A 35 12.01 -8.63 -3.60
C ALA A 35 10.66 -7.96 -3.82
N THR A 36 9.56 -8.66 -3.52
CA THR A 36 8.21 -8.10 -3.58
C THR A 36 7.72 -7.74 -2.19
N LEU A 37 7.59 -6.44 -1.93
CA LEU A 37 6.98 -5.91 -0.72
C LEU A 37 5.48 -5.72 -0.91
N THR A 38 4.71 -5.87 0.17
CA THR A 38 3.26 -5.63 0.15
C THR A 38 2.86 -4.68 1.25
N CYS A 39 2.18 -3.59 0.93
CA CYS A 39 1.54 -2.71 1.89
C CYS A 39 0.04 -2.99 1.90
N LEU A 40 -0.49 -3.42 3.05
CA LEU A 40 -1.91 -3.64 3.28
C LEU A 40 -2.49 -2.39 3.93
N ALA A 41 -3.57 -1.87 3.37
CA ALA A 41 -4.36 -0.79 3.92
C ALA A 41 -5.74 -1.34 4.28
N ASN A 42 -6.08 -1.31 5.57
CA ASN A 42 -7.31 -1.89 6.08
C ASN A 42 -8.19 -0.82 6.72
N LYS A 43 -9.51 -0.94 6.55
CA LYS A 43 -10.51 -0.10 7.23
C LYS A 43 -10.44 1.39 6.90
N GLY A 44 -10.07 1.75 5.67
CA GLY A 44 -10.07 3.15 5.19
C GLY A 44 -11.42 3.58 4.61
N PHE A 45 -11.77 4.86 4.75
CA PHE A 45 -12.95 5.47 4.13
C PHE A 45 -12.71 6.97 3.93
N PRO A 46 -13.20 7.62 2.85
CA PRO A 46 -13.86 7.09 1.65
C PRO A 46 -12.96 6.24 0.72
N SER A 47 -13.40 5.88 -0.48
CA SER A 47 -12.68 4.94 -1.38
C SER A 47 -11.50 5.53 -2.16
N ASP A 48 -11.28 6.84 -2.10
CA ASP A 48 -10.29 7.59 -2.87
C ASP A 48 -8.91 7.72 -2.20
N TRP A 49 -8.65 6.95 -1.14
CA TRP A 49 -7.31 6.78 -0.60
C TRP A 49 -6.36 6.17 -1.64
N LYS A 50 -5.10 6.61 -1.60
CA LYS A 50 -4.02 6.13 -2.48
C LYS A 50 -2.83 5.69 -1.67
N LEU A 51 -2.15 4.62 -2.11
CA LEU A 51 -0.86 4.21 -1.56
C LEU A 51 0.28 4.67 -2.44
N GLU A 52 1.33 5.16 -1.80
CA GLU A 52 2.58 5.56 -2.43
C GLU A 52 3.74 4.92 -1.68
N TRP A 53 4.77 4.51 -2.43
CA TRP A 53 5.97 3.93 -1.85
C TRP A 53 7.13 4.90 -1.89
N THR A 54 7.93 4.90 -0.82
CA THR A 54 9.21 5.62 -0.75
C THR A 54 10.27 4.68 -0.21
N VAL A 55 11.38 4.53 -0.93
CA VAL A 55 12.54 3.74 -0.51
C VAL A 55 13.71 4.70 -0.33
N ASP A 56 14.25 4.80 0.89
CA ASP A 56 15.34 5.72 1.24
C ASP A 56 15.12 7.16 0.75
N GLY A 57 13.89 7.66 0.92
CA GLY A 57 13.49 9.01 0.51
C GLY A 57 13.15 9.17 -0.97
N ARG A 58 13.23 8.11 -1.79
CA ARG A 58 12.90 8.15 -3.22
C ARG A 58 11.56 7.47 -3.49
N THR A 59 10.66 8.18 -4.15
CA THR A 59 9.37 7.61 -4.58
C THR A 59 9.58 6.45 -5.55
N LYS A 60 8.84 5.36 -5.33
CA LYS A 60 8.84 4.19 -6.21
C LYS A 60 7.43 3.89 -6.72
N PRO A 61 7.29 3.44 -7.98
CA PRO A 61 6.02 2.96 -8.47
C PRO A 61 5.66 1.66 -7.76
N GLY A 62 4.40 1.53 -7.36
CA GLY A 62 3.83 0.28 -6.87
C GLY A 62 2.53 -0.03 -7.57
N ASP A 63 2.16 -1.29 -7.59
CA ASP A 63 0.93 -1.77 -8.20
C ASP A 63 -0.15 -1.83 -7.12
N ALA A 64 -1.08 -0.87 -7.15
CA ALA A 64 -2.18 -0.80 -6.20
C ALA A 64 -3.37 -1.64 -6.67
N SER A 65 -3.93 -2.45 -5.78
CA SER A 65 -5.19 -3.15 -5.99
C SER A 65 -6.37 -2.18 -5.85
N ARG A 66 -7.54 -2.60 -6.35
CA ARG A 66 -8.78 -1.84 -6.14
C ARG A 66 -9.25 -2.02 -4.70
N GLY A 67 -9.81 -0.95 -4.13
CA GLY A 67 -10.48 -1.02 -2.83
C GLY A 67 -11.68 -1.97 -2.83
N LEU A 68 -11.67 -2.91 -1.89
CA LEU A 68 -12.79 -3.79 -1.60
C LEU A 68 -13.55 -3.24 -0.40
N LEU A 69 -14.86 -3.06 -0.54
CA LEU A 69 -15.74 -2.68 0.57
C LEU A 69 -16.04 -3.91 1.42
N ASP A 70 -15.70 -3.85 2.70
CA ASP A 70 -16.01 -4.89 3.68
C ASP A 70 -17.39 -4.66 4.32
N LYS A 71 -17.90 -5.65 5.04
CA LYS A 71 -19.20 -5.64 5.74
C LYS A 71 -19.31 -4.57 6.81
N ASP A 72 -18.18 -4.07 7.32
CA ASP A 72 -18.13 -2.96 8.27
C ASP A 72 -18.28 -1.58 7.60
N GLY A 73 -18.46 -1.55 6.28
CA GLY A 73 -18.64 -0.32 5.51
C GLY A 73 -17.34 0.41 5.18
N LYS A 74 -16.18 -0.24 5.37
CA LYS A 74 -14.86 0.35 5.10
C LYS A 74 -14.13 -0.37 3.99
N TYR A 75 -13.20 0.33 3.37
CA TYR A 75 -12.39 -0.19 2.27
C TYR A 75 -11.10 -0.79 2.78
N SER A 76 -10.71 -1.90 2.14
CA SER A 76 -9.38 -2.48 2.26
C SER A 76 -8.77 -2.63 0.88
N TRP A 77 -7.49 -2.30 0.76
CA TRP A 77 -6.73 -2.42 -0.48
C TRP A 77 -5.26 -2.69 -0.15
N SER A 78 -4.48 -2.93 -1.18
CA SER A 78 -3.07 -3.21 -1.05
C SER A 78 -2.27 -2.57 -2.17
N SER A 79 -0.98 -2.40 -1.96
CA SER A 79 -0.04 -2.09 -3.03
C SER A 79 1.17 -3.00 -2.93
N THR A 80 1.68 -3.45 -4.06
CA THR A 80 2.91 -4.24 -4.14
C THR A 80 4.02 -3.43 -4.78
N LEU A 81 5.21 -3.47 -4.18
CA LEU A 81 6.42 -2.86 -4.72
C LEU A 81 7.42 -3.97 -5.02
N THR A 82 7.84 -4.09 -6.28
CA THR A 82 8.89 -5.03 -6.68
C THR A 82 10.21 -4.31 -6.85
N LEU A 83 11.23 -4.75 -6.13
CA LEU A 83 12.59 -4.25 -6.24
C LEU A 83 13.55 -5.37 -6.70
N PRO A 84 14.64 -5.04 -7.39
CA PRO A 84 15.78 -5.93 -7.51
C PRO A 84 16.32 -6.35 -6.13
N ALA A 85 16.81 -7.59 -5.98
CA ALA A 85 17.31 -8.06 -4.68
C ALA A 85 18.53 -7.26 -4.17
N ASP A 86 19.38 -6.76 -5.06
CA ASP A 86 20.52 -5.91 -4.72
C ASP A 86 20.08 -4.52 -4.23
N GLU A 87 18.97 -3.99 -4.75
CA GLU A 87 18.35 -2.76 -4.24
C GLU A 87 17.71 -3.01 -2.86
N TRP A 88 16.95 -4.10 -2.71
CA TRP A 88 16.32 -4.47 -1.43
C TRP A 88 17.35 -4.71 -0.31
N THR A 89 18.45 -5.41 -0.60
CA THR A 89 19.49 -5.69 0.40
C THR A 89 20.20 -4.44 0.90
N LYS A 90 20.26 -3.39 0.07
CA LYS A 90 20.83 -2.08 0.40
C LYS A 90 19.80 -1.10 0.96
N ALA A 91 18.50 -1.39 0.81
CA ALA A 91 17.44 -0.51 1.27
C ALA A 91 17.54 -0.34 2.80
N GLY A 92 17.59 0.90 3.26
CA GLY A 92 17.60 1.21 4.69
C GLY A 92 16.19 1.23 5.25
N THR A 93 15.34 2.06 4.64
CA THR A 93 13.97 2.34 5.08
C THR A 93 13.01 2.30 3.91
N VAL A 94 11.93 1.54 4.07
CA VAL A 94 10.80 1.54 3.14
C VAL A 94 9.60 2.15 3.85
N VAL A 95 8.96 3.12 3.21
CA VAL A 95 7.76 3.78 3.70
C VAL A 95 6.62 3.53 2.73
N CYS A 96 5.51 3.00 3.25
CA CYS A 96 4.23 3.02 2.57
C CYS A 96 3.40 4.17 3.12
N LYS A 97 2.91 5.04 2.24
CA LYS A 97 2.14 6.22 2.61
C LYS A 97 0.73 6.13 2.04
N ALA A 98 -0.28 6.31 2.87
CA ALA A 98 -1.67 6.50 2.44
C ALA A 98 -2.05 7.97 2.47
N THR A 99 -2.61 8.47 1.37
CA THR A 99 -3.08 9.86 1.23
C THR A 99 -4.50 9.91 0.71
N GLN A 100 -5.27 10.88 1.17
CA GLN A 100 -6.60 11.19 0.64
C GLN A 100 -6.92 12.67 0.83
N GLY A 101 -7.01 13.42 -0.28
CA GLY A 101 -7.43 14.83 -0.27
C GLY A 101 -6.75 15.66 0.81
N SER A 102 -7.56 16.20 1.73
CA SER A 102 -7.09 17.03 2.87
C SER A 102 -6.89 16.25 4.17
N GLN A 103 -6.98 14.91 4.16
CA GLN A 103 -6.70 14.09 5.33
C GLN A 103 -5.21 14.06 5.63
N THR A 104 -4.88 13.91 6.92
CA THR A 104 -3.51 13.67 7.36
C THR A 104 -2.99 12.37 6.74
N PRO A 105 -1.81 12.38 6.10
CA PRO A 105 -1.22 11.17 5.55
C PRO A 105 -0.94 10.13 6.65
N VAL A 106 -1.24 8.86 6.36
CA VAL A 106 -0.84 7.74 7.21
C VAL A 106 0.46 7.18 6.66
N LEU A 107 1.44 6.95 7.53
CA LEU A 107 2.75 6.43 7.16
C LEU A 107 2.99 5.13 7.91
N GLU A 108 3.41 4.11 7.17
CA GLU A 108 3.95 2.88 7.74
C GLU A 108 5.39 2.73 7.28
N THR A 109 6.29 2.61 8.25
CA THR A 109 7.73 2.55 7.99
C THR A 109 8.25 1.19 8.40
N MET A 110 8.93 0.53 7.47
CA MET A 110 9.62 -0.73 7.71
C MET A 110 11.11 -0.55 7.44
N LYS A 111 11.94 -0.99 8.38
CA LYS A 111 13.38 -1.09 8.16
C LYS A 111 13.70 -2.52 7.73
N ARG A 112 14.52 -2.66 6.71
CA ARG A 112 14.95 -3.98 6.22
C ARG A 112 15.70 -4.79 7.29
N ALA A 113 16.35 -4.12 8.25
CA ALA A 113 17.03 -4.77 9.37
C ALA A 113 16.07 -5.51 10.32
N ASP A 114 14.80 -5.10 10.37
CA ASP A 114 13.78 -5.72 11.22
C ASP A 114 13.10 -6.92 10.53
N CYS A 115 13.50 -7.23 9.29
CA CYS A 115 12.95 -8.32 8.50
C CYS A 115 13.85 -9.56 8.58
N PRO A 116 13.29 -10.75 8.89
CA PRO A 116 14.07 -11.98 8.88
C PRO A 116 14.57 -12.26 7.45
N VAL A 117 15.85 -12.59 7.35
CA VAL A 117 16.53 -13.02 6.10
C VAL A 117 16.41 -14.51 5.95
#